data_AF-A0A956D3Q8-F1
#
_entry.id   AF-A0A956D3Q8-F1
#
_cell.length_a   1.000
_cell.length_b   1.000
_cell.length_c   1.000
_cell.angle_alpha   90.00
_cell.angle_beta   90.00
_cell.angle_gamma   90.00
#
_symmetry.space_group_name_H-M   'P 1'
#
loop_
_entity.id
_entity.type
_entity.pdbx_description
1 polymer ?
#
loop_
_entity_poly.entity_id
_entity_poly.type
_entity_poly.pdbx_seq_one_letter_code
_entity_poly.pdbx_strand_id
1 'polypeptide(L)'
;MRPASLIVLALVGCAAPPPCHHTLEHVGRFDGTVDGPRELAAIVRSPDEPLEVRVAAAQALAVSTRSDHDPRALLLDALGTTASEPSIQAGLTERIVAALHEDPHASTEAARVQVAAKDAAVLLAPRLDEPSRAAVRDAVMAWYLRAFAERQHLGHTRLEDALAAFGESSREALLDGLDAERGPTNLLAVVELFATAPEPWRSRAATRLVETERTLRGEAFATYMRGRLREQLSRVGEDLDDEATVYRIESALAINRRQFLEGVFAGMRRFCDDAEVADRLVAAATDDDEAEDVRVRALQALEGCARSGDVDALLELAFDGTAAARVRDYAFDRLAELDEPRIAERLWRELPDADAGPLGWRLRWRVGALLLLRVDASAIPRFFAALPDDGEYAREELTGYAERLATLGAEAQRALRDAIRSERWFVRVIALLALPLEEGASLANDTAPLRGAHWEPWATIGDVARRDPVEER
;
A
#
# COMPACT_ATOMS: atom_id res chain seq x y z
N MET A 1 51.02 -1.57 -101.38
CA MET A 1 50.37 -2.52 -100.45
C MET A 1 50.62 -2.02 -99.03
N ARG A 2 49.54 -1.94 -98.24
CA ARG A 2 49.41 -1.18 -96.98
C ARG A 2 50.13 -1.86 -95.79
N PRO A 3 50.54 -1.11 -94.76
CA PRO A 3 51.15 -1.64 -93.54
C PRO A 3 50.10 -2.19 -92.57
N ALA A 4 50.50 -3.16 -91.75
CA ALA A 4 49.70 -3.78 -90.70
C ALA A 4 49.62 -2.88 -89.45
N SER A 5 48.40 -2.60 -89.00
CA SER A 5 48.09 -1.84 -87.79
C SER A 5 47.90 -2.78 -86.60
N LEU A 6 48.59 -2.47 -85.49
CA LEU A 6 48.34 -3.03 -84.16
C LEU A 6 46.91 -2.69 -83.70
N ILE A 7 46.20 -3.70 -83.18
CA ILE A 7 44.97 -3.53 -82.42
C ILE A 7 45.33 -3.56 -80.93
N VAL A 8 45.15 -2.42 -80.25
CA VAL A 8 45.16 -2.31 -78.79
C VAL A 8 43.73 -2.57 -78.32
N LEU A 9 43.52 -3.67 -77.60
CA LEU A 9 42.25 -4.01 -76.96
C LEU A 9 42.12 -3.17 -75.68
N ALA A 10 41.27 -2.15 -75.69
CA ALA A 10 40.92 -1.39 -74.50
C ALA A 10 39.90 -2.20 -73.67
N LEU A 11 40.35 -2.74 -72.54
CA LEU A 11 39.50 -3.26 -71.48
C LEU A 11 38.70 -2.10 -70.87
N VAL A 12 37.46 -1.93 -71.33
CA VAL A 12 36.47 -1.06 -70.69
C VAL A 12 36.02 -1.77 -69.42
N GLY A 13 36.55 -1.34 -68.28
CA GLY A 13 36.05 -1.72 -66.97
C GLY A 13 34.64 -1.20 -66.79
N CYS A 14 33.67 -2.09 -66.62
CA CYS A 14 32.34 -1.74 -66.14
C CYS A 14 32.47 -1.27 -64.69
N ALA A 15 32.56 0.04 -64.47
CA ALA A 15 32.26 0.63 -63.16
C ALA A 15 30.75 0.46 -62.91
N ALA A 16 30.39 -0.44 -62.00
CA ALA A 16 29.05 -0.44 -61.43
C ALA A 16 28.82 0.94 -60.78
N PRO A 17 27.63 1.56 -60.95
CA PRO A 17 27.31 2.78 -60.20
C PRO A 17 27.45 2.48 -58.70
N PRO A 18 27.95 3.44 -57.89
CA PRO A 18 28.00 3.24 -56.45
C PRO A 18 26.58 2.90 -55.95
N PRO A 19 26.44 1.92 -55.04
CA PRO A 19 25.13 1.62 -54.46
C PRO A 19 24.53 2.90 -53.87
N CYS A 20 23.27 3.17 -54.20
CA CYS A 20 22.53 4.29 -53.62
C CYS A 20 22.25 3.99 -52.14
N HIS A 21 23.15 4.40 -51.26
CA HIS A 21 22.98 4.27 -49.82
C HIS A 21 21.90 5.22 -49.29
N HIS A 22 21.24 4.80 -48.21
CA HIS A 22 20.37 5.67 -47.46
C HIS A 22 21.19 6.73 -46.71
N THR A 23 20.51 7.79 -46.28
CA THR A 23 21.10 8.91 -45.54
C THR A 23 20.27 9.14 -44.27
N LEU A 24 20.78 9.91 -43.32
CA LEU A 24 20.03 10.27 -42.11
C LEU A 24 18.72 11.01 -42.43
N GLU A 25 18.68 11.79 -43.52
CA GLU A 25 17.44 12.43 -43.99
C GLU A 25 16.38 11.40 -44.41
N HIS A 26 16.80 10.30 -45.04
CA HIS A 26 15.90 9.21 -45.39
C HIS A 26 15.29 8.56 -44.15
N VAL A 27 16.09 8.32 -43.10
CA VAL A 27 15.61 7.78 -41.82
C VAL A 27 14.54 8.69 -41.21
N GLY A 28 14.81 9.99 -41.11
CA GLY A 28 13.85 10.97 -40.58
C GLY A 28 12.57 11.06 -41.40
N ARG A 29 12.64 10.85 -42.72
CA ARG A 29 11.46 10.81 -43.59
C ARG A 29 10.61 9.56 -43.32
N PHE A 30 11.23 8.40 -43.11
CA PHE A 30 10.51 7.15 -42.88
C PHE A 30 9.78 7.09 -41.55
N ASP A 31 10.36 7.67 -40.49
CA ASP A 31 9.81 7.65 -39.12
C ASP A 31 8.34 8.11 -39.02
N GLY A 32 7.91 9.02 -39.91
CA GLY A 32 6.54 9.52 -39.98
C GLY A 32 5.57 8.79 -40.92
N THR A 33 6.00 7.75 -41.62
CA THR A 33 5.22 7.10 -42.70
C THR A 33 4.61 5.76 -42.31
N VAL A 34 3.57 5.32 -43.04
CA VAL A 34 2.87 4.05 -42.79
C VAL A 34 3.82 2.85 -42.94
N ASP A 35 4.56 2.78 -44.06
CA ASP A 35 5.54 1.71 -44.32
C ASP A 35 6.90 1.94 -43.64
N GLY A 36 7.06 3.07 -42.97
CA GLY A 36 8.29 3.50 -42.29
C GLY A 36 8.94 2.43 -41.44
N PRO A 37 8.22 1.77 -40.51
CA PRO A 37 8.81 0.71 -39.68
C PRO A 37 9.45 -0.44 -40.47
N ARG A 38 8.90 -0.81 -41.65
CA ARG A 38 9.48 -1.87 -42.49
C ARG A 38 10.75 -1.40 -43.19
N GLU A 39 10.74 -0.18 -43.71
CA GLU A 39 11.91 0.42 -44.36
C GLU A 39 13.05 0.59 -43.36
N LEU A 40 12.77 1.12 -42.17
CA LEU A 40 13.75 1.23 -41.08
C LEU A 40 14.33 -0.14 -40.70
N ALA A 41 13.50 -1.17 -40.57
CA ALA A 41 13.96 -2.53 -40.29
C ALA A 41 14.80 -3.14 -41.44
N ALA A 42 14.53 -2.77 -42.69
CA ALA A 42 15.36 -3.16 -43.84
C ALA A 42 16.74 -2.48 -43.80
N ILE A 43 16.79 -1.19 -43.46
CA ILE A 43 18.04 -0.43 -43.28
C ILE A 43 18.90 -1.08 -42.18
N VAL A 44 18.33 -1.36 -41.01
CA VAL A 44 19.05 -1.98 -39.88
C VAL A 44 19.70 -3.32 -40.27
N ARG A 45 19.00 -4.14 -41.05
CA ARG A 45 19.48 -5.46 -41.52
C ARG A 45 20.57 -5.40 -42.58
N SER A 46 20.61 -4.32 -43.37
CA SER A 46 21.50 -4.22 -44.52
C SER A 46 22.93 -3.93 -44.06
N PRO A 47 23.89 -4.87 -44.22
CA PRO A 47 25.28 -4.63 -43.84
C PRO A 47 25.98 -3.62 -44.77
N ASP A 48 25.41 -3.38 -45.96
CA ASP A 48 25.93 -2.44 -46.94
C ASP A 48 25.59 -0.99 -46.57
N GLU A 49 24.64 -0.76 -45.67
CA GLU A 49 24.30 0.61 -45.24
C GLU A 49 25.35 1.17 -44.26
N PRO A 50 25.62 2.50 -44.31
CA PRO A 50 26.51 3.14 -43.35
C PRO A 50 26.06 2.88 -41.90
N LEU A 51 27.01 2.57 -41.02
CA LEU A 51 26.73 2.24 -39.62
C LEU A 51 25.90 3.33 -38.92
N GLU A 52 26.22 4.60 -39.15
CA GLU A 52 25.47 5.74 -38.58
C GLU A 52 23.99 5.76 -39.01
N VAL A 53 23.69 5.37 -40.25
CA VAL A 53 22.32 5.29 -40.78
C VAL A 53 21.59 4.10 -40.18
N ARG A 54 22.27 2.96 -40.02
CA ARG A 54 21.72 1.76 -39.35
C ARG A 54 21.41 2.03 -37.87
N VAL A 55 22.30 2.73 -37.16
CA VAL A 55 22.09 3.17 -35.78
C VAL A 55 20.87 4.08 -35.69
N ALA A 56 20.78 5.12 -36.53
CA ALA A 56 19.65 6.04 -36.54
C ALA A 56 18.32 5.33 -36.85
N ALA A 57 18.34 4.37 -37.79
CA ALA A 57 17.15 3.58 -38.12
C ALA A 57 16.70 2.68 -36.96
N ALA A 58 17.64 2.05 -36.26
CA ALA A 58 17.35 1.25 -35.07
C ALA A 58 16.77 2.11 -33.94
N GLN A 59 17.34 3.30 -33.70
CA GLN A 59 16.85 4.27 -32.72
C GLN A 59 15.41 4.72 -33.02
N ALA A 60 15.10 5.07 -34.26
CA ALA A 60 13.75 5.45 -34.67
C ALA A 60 12.75 4.30 -34.47
N LEU A 61 13.13 3.08 -34.87
CA LEU A 61 12.26 1.91 -34.74
C LEU A 61 11.96 1.54 -33.27
N ALA A 62 12.92 1.76 -32.35
CA ALA A 62 12.76 1.47 -30.92
C ALA A 62 11.73 2.35 -30.20
N VAL A 63 11.42 3.53 -30.74
CA VAL A 63 10.48 4.49 -30.14
C VAL A 63 9.23 4.71 -30.99
N SER A 64 9.11 3.99 -32.10
CA SER A 64 8.00 4.14 -33.03
C SER A 64 6.67 3.78 -32.36
N THR A 65 5.70 4.69 -32.47
CA THR A 65 4.36 4.57 -31.88
C THR A 65 3.32 4.08 -32.88
N ARG A 66 3.74 3.72 -34.10
CA ARG A 66 2.89 3.24 -35.19
C ARG A 66 2.23 1.91 -34.83
N SER A 67 0.94 1.78 -35.13
CA SER A 67 0.14 0.58 -34.86
C SER A 67 -0.10 -0.31 -36.08
N ASP A 68 0.17 0.17 -37.30
CA ASP A 68 -0.06 -0.61 -38.53
C ASP A 68 0.92 -1.77 -38.70
N HIS A 69 2.08 -1.67 -38.06
CA HIS A 69 3.08 -2.72 -37.94
C HIS A 69 3.39 -2.93 -36.46
N ASP A 70 4.13 -3.99 -36.14
CA ASP A 70 4.75 -4.13 -34.81
C ASP A 70 6.23 -3.74 -34.92
N PRO A 71 6.57 -2.44 -34.71
CA PRO A 71 7.95 -1.96 -34.77
C PRO A 71 8.93 -2.80 -33.95
N ARG A 72 8.46 -3.40 -32.85
CA ARG A 72 9.33 -4.15 -31.93
C ARG A 72 9.65 -5.52 -32.48
N ALA A 73 8.66 -6.23 -33.03
CA ALA A 73 8.89 -7.49 -33.71
C ALA A 73 9.84 -7.28 -34.91
N LEU A 74 9.64 -6.19 -35.65
CA LEU A 74 10.52 -5.80 -36.75
C LEU A 74 11.94 -5.46 -36.28
N LEU A 75 12.09 -4.73 -35.17
CA LEU A 75 13.39 -4.42 -34.58
C LEU A 75 14.11 -5.69 -34.11
N LEU A 76 13.37 -6.61 -33.49
CA LEU A 76 13.91 -7.88 -33.01
C LEU A 76 14.40 -8.77 -34.15
N ASP A 77 13.61 -8.87 -35.22
CA ASP A 77 13.98 -9.56 -36.46
C ASP A 77 15.21 -8.89 -37.09
N ALA A 78 15.19 -7.56 -37.17
CA ALA A 78 16.25 -6.81 -37.81
C ALA A 78 17.60 -6.92 -37.11
N LEU A 79 17.56 -7.03 -35.78
CA LEU A 79 18.73 -7.24 -34.95
C LEU A 79 19.19 -8.72 -34.93
N GLY A 80 18.44 -9.66 -35.50
CA GLY A 80 18.77 -11.09 -35.46
C GLY A 80 20.20 -11.44 -35.93
N THR A 81 20.73 -10.72 -36.92
CA THR A 81 22.10 -10.90 -37.45
C THR A 81 23.08 -9.79 -37.05
N THR A 82 22.58 -8.67 -36.52
CA THR A 82 23.33 -7.41 -36.32
C THR A 82 23.37 -6.96 -34.86
N ALA A 83 22.63 -7.62 -33.96
CA ALA A 83 22.57 -7.30 -32.53
C ALA A 83 23.94 -7.28 -31.86
N SER A 84 24.94 -8.01 -32.38
CA SER A 84 26.29 -8.05 -31.81
C SER A 84 27.14 -6.82 -32.12
N GLU A 85 26.67 -5.86 -32.93
CA GLU A 85 27.41 -4.63 -33.22
C GLU A 85 27.31 -3.65 -32.03
N PRO A 86 28.41 -3.35 -31.31
CA PRO A 86 28.36 -2.55 -30.08
C PRO A 86 27.82 -1.13 -30.31
N SER A 87 28.06 -0.53 -31.48
CA SER A 87 27.57 0.81 -31.81
C SER A 87 26.05 0.85 -31.97
N ILE A 88 25.43 -0.20 -32.49
CA ILE A 88 23.96 -0.30 -32.60
C ILE A 88 23.36 -0.46 -31.21
N GLN A 89 23.94 -1.31 -30.36
CA GLN A 89 23.48 -1.45 -28.97
C GLN A 89 23.62 -0.15 -28.17
N ALA A 90 24.74 0.55 -28.30
CA ALA A 90 24.98 1.84 -27.64
C ALA A 90 23.96 2.89 -28.09
N GLY A 91 23.73 3.03 -29.40
CA GLY A 91 22.75 3.97 -29.94
C GLY A 91 21.31 3.64 -29.51
N LEU A 92 20.93 2.36 -29.51
CA LEU A 92 19.63 1.91 -28.99
C LEU A 92 19.47 2.26 -27.50
N THR A 93 20.49 1.96 -26.71
CA THR A 93 20.52 2.25 -25.27
C THR A 93 20.32 3.75 -25.02
N GLU A 94 21.10 4.59 -25.70
CA GLU A 94 21.01 6.05 -25.58
C GLU A 94 19.60 6.54 -25.90
N ARG A 95 19.02 6.12 -27.03
CA ARG A 95 17.69 6.58 -27.44
C ARG A 95 16.59 6.11 -26.50
N ILE A 96 16.64 4.84 -26.08
CA ILE A 96 15.66 4.25 -25.15
C ILE A 96 15.72 4.98 -23.80
N VAL A 97 16.92 5.15 -23.24
CA VAL A 97 17.10 5.86 -21.96
C VAL A 97 16.60 7.30 -22.09
N ALA A 98 16.94 8.01 -23.16
CA ALA A 98 16.46 9.37 -23.41
C ALA A 98 14.92 9.42 -23.49
N ALA A 99 14.30 8.52 -24.26
CA ALA A 99 12.85 8.45 -24.41
C ALA A 99 12.15 8.22 -23.06
N LEU A 100 12.70 7.34 -22.23
CA LEU A 100 12.17 7.05 -20.89
C LEU A 100 12.32 8.23 -19.92
N HIS A 101 13.14 9.24 -20.21
CA HIS A 101 13.30 10.45 -19.40
C HIS A 101 12.57 11.68 -19.95
N GLU A 102 11.95 11.59 -21.13
CA GLU A 102 11.14 12.68 -21.67
C GLU A 102 10.00 13.07 -20.70
N ASP A 103 9.54 14.32 -20.75
CA ASP A 103 8.38 14.76 -19.96
C ASP A 103 7.09 14.18 -20.58
N PRO A 104 6.36 13.27 -19.89
CA PRO A 104 5.14 12.70 -20.44
C PRO A 104 4.01 13.73 -20.62
N HIS A 105 4.08 14.88 -19.96
CA HIS A 105 3.08 15.95 -20.07
C HIS A 105 3.34 16.92 -21.21
N ALA A 106 4.50 16.81 -21.88
CA ALA A 106 4.81 17.64 -23.03
C ALA A 106 3.83 17.40 -24.21
N SER A 107 3.43 16.14 -24.43
CA SER A 107 2.40 15.78 -25.41
C SER A 107 1.90 14.34 -25.23
N THR A 108 0.75 14.01 -25.85
CA THR A 108 0.26 12.63 -25.93
C THR A 108 1.21 11.71 -26.71
N GLU A 109 1.98 12.26 -27.65
CA GLU A 109 2.99 11.51 -28.40
C GLU A 109 4.18 11.14 -27.51
N ALA A 110 4.67 12.07 -26.69
CA ALA A 110 5.76 11.79 -25.74
C ALA A 110 5.40 10.65 -24.76
N ALA A 111 4.15 10.62 -24.29
CA ALA A 111 3.65 9.52 -23.47
C ALA A 111 3.64 8.17 -24.22
N ARG A 112 3.26 8.15 -25.51
CA ARG A 112 3.31 6.93 -26.34
C ARG A 112 4.74 6.49 -26.62
N VAL A 113 5.64 7.42 -26.91
CA VAL A 113 7.07 7.18 -27.13
C VAL A 113 7.71 6.52 -25.92
N GLN A 114 7.39 6.97 -24.70
CA GLN A 114 7.85 6.33 -23.47
C GLN A 114 7.42 4.87 -23.36
N VAL A 115 6.16 4.58 -23.68
CA VAL A 115 5.62 3.21 -23.63
C VAL A 115 6.29 2.33 -24.69
N ALA A 116 6.47 2.84 -25.92
CA ALA A 116 7.17 2.15 -26.99
C ALA A 116 8.62 1.84 -26.62
N ALA A 117 9.35 2.83 -26.10
CA ALA A 117 10.73 2.69 -25.63
C ALA A 117 10.85 1.65 -24.51
N LYS A 118 9.92 1.66 -23.54
CA LYS A 118 9.87 0.66 -22.46
C LYS A 118 9.62 -0.74 -23.01
N ASP A 119 8.68 -0.89 -23.94
CA ASP A 119 8.39 -2.20 -24.55
C ASP A 119 9.58 -2.73 -25.36
N ALA A 120 10.25 -1.86 -26.12
CA ALA A 120 11.47 -2.21 -26.84
C ALA A 120 12.60 -2.61 -25.87
N ALA A 121 12.79 -1.85 -24.79
CA ALA A 121 13.77 -2.12 -23.76
C ALA A 121 13.65 -3.54 -23.16
N VAL A 122 12.44 -3.91 -22.73
CA VAL A 122 12.17 -5.22 -22.13
C VAL A 122 12.40 -6.34 -23.16
N LEU A 123 11.95 -6.15 -24.40
CA LEU A 123 12.13 -7.13 -25.47
C LEU A 123 13.59 -7.35 -25.86
N LEU A 124 14.40 -6.27 -25.85
CA LEU A 124 15.79 -6.29 -26.26
C LEU A 124 16.74 -6.76 -25.15
N ALA A 125 16.34 -6.68 -23.88
CA ALA A 125 17.18 -6.98 -22.73
C ALA A 125 17.98 -8.29 -22.83
N PRO A 126 17.45 -9.42 -23.34
CA PRO A 126 18.22 -10.67 -23.47
C PRO A 126 19.36 -10.63 -24.52
N ARG A 127 19.39 -9.61 -25.39
CA ARG A 127 20.35 -9.46 -26.49
C ARG A 127 21.37 -8.34 -26.27
N LEU A 128 21.15 -7.48 -25.28
CA LEU A 128 22.06 -6.39 -24.94
C LEU A 128 23.28 -6.94 -24.19
N ASP A 129 24.43 -6.29 -24.35
CA ASP A 129 25.56 -6.46 -23.46
C ASP A 129 25.23 -5.97 -22.04
N GLU A 130 26.04 -6.36 -21.06
CA GLU A 130 25.73 -6.07 -19.66
C GLU A 130 25.66 -4.56 -19.34
N PRO A 131 26.58 -3.70 -19.83
CA PRO A 131 26.48 -2.25 -19.64
C PRO A 131 25.18 -1.66 -20.20
N SER A 132 24.80 -1.99 -21.45
CA SER A 132 23.57 -1.52 -22.07
C SER A 132 22.34 -2.07 -21.35
N ARG A 133 22.35 -3.35 -20.98
CA ARG A 133 21.25 -3.99 -20.25
C ARG A 133 21.03 -3.34 -18.89
N ALA A 134 22.10 -3.02 -18.15
CA ALA A 134 22.01 -2.33 -16.87
C ALA A 134 21.44 -0.91 -17.02
N ALA A 135 21.94 -0.12 -17.98
CA ALA A 135 21.45 1.24 -18.23
C ALA A 135 19.96 1.26 -18.60
N VAL A 136 19.53 0.33 -19.47
CA VAL A 136 18.13 0.19 -19.87
C VAL A 136 17.27 -0.31 -18.71
N ARG A 137 17.74 -1.30 -17.92
CA ARG A 137 17.05 -1.77 -16.71
C ARG A 137 16.76 -0.60 -15.77
N ASP A 138 17.78 0.18 -15.44
CA ASP A 138 17.66 1.27 -14.47
C ASP A 138 16.67 2.33 -14.96
N ALA A 139 16.73 2.68 -16.26
CA ALA A 139 15.77 3.60 -16.87
C ALA A 139 14.33 3.06 -16.89
N VAL A 140 14.12 1.78 -17.17
CA VAL A 140 12.78 1.15 -17.16
C VAL A 140 12.24 1.08 -15.73
N MET A 141 13.06 0.68 -14.75
CA MET A 141 12.63 0.64 -13.35
C MET A 141 12.30 2.04 -12.86
N ALA A 142 13.15 3.04 -13.10
CA ALA A 142 12.85 4.44 -12.79
C ALA A 142 11.55 4.91 -13.47
N TRP A 143 11.31 4.52 -14.72
CA TRP A 143 10.08 4.85 -15.43
C TRP A 143 8.83 4.28 -14.75
N TYR A 144 8.82 3.00 -14.36
CA TYR A 144 7.71 2.43 -13.58
C TYR A 144 7.52 3.19 -12.27
N LEU A 145 8.61 3.40 -11.55
CA LEU A 145 8.63 3.95 -10.22
C LEU A 145 8.10 5.40 -10.10
N ARG A 146 8.18 6.22 -11.16
CA ARG A 146 7.61 7.59 -11.18
C ARG A 146 6.08 7.63 -11.00
N ALA A 147 5.37 6.63 -11.51
CA ALA A 147 3.91 6.53 -11.40
C ALA A 147 3.50 5.05 -11.41
N PHE A 148 4.01 4.30 -10.43
CA PHE A 148 3.95 2.83 -10.42
C PHE A 148 2.52 2.31 -10.53
N ALA A 149 1.59 2.89 -9.77
CA ALA A 149 0.19 2.47 -9.76
C ALA A 149 -0.47 2.56 -11.16
N GLU A 150 -0.10 3.59 -11.94
CA GLU A 150 -0.63 3.82 -13.29
C GLU A 150 0.14 3.02 -14.36
N ARG A 151 1.46 2.92 -14.20
CA ARG A 151 2.39 2.46 -15.26
C ARG A 151 2.60 0.96 -15.31
N GLN A 152 2.39 0.23 -14.20
CA GLN A 152 2.67 -1.20 -14.09
C GLN A 152 1.98 -2.07 -15.16
N HIS A 153 0.88 -1.59 -15.75
CA HIS A 153 0.12 -2.30 -16.79
C HIS A 153 0.12 -1.61 -18.17
N LEU A 154 0.84 -0.51 -18.35
CA LEU A 154 0.83 0.23 -19.62
C LEU A 154 1.69 -0.46 -20.68
N GLY A 155 1.23 -0.45 -21.92
CA GLY A 155 1.93 -1.03 -23.07
C GLY A 155 1.72 -2.53 -23.22
N HIS A 156 2.58 -3.17 -24.01
CA HIS A 156 2.46 -4.62 -24.26
C HIS A 156 3.27 -5.46 -23.29
N THR A 157 4.39 -4.93 -22.79
CA THR A 157 5.16 -5.58 -21.73
C THR A 157 4.70 -5.07 -20.37
N ARG A 158 4.37 -5.98 -19.47
CA ARG A 158 3.99 -5.66 -18.10
C ARG A 158 5.20 -5.64 -17.19
N LEU A 159 5.02 -5.19 -15.95
CA LEU A 159 6.09 -5.21 -14.96
C LEU A 159 6.67 -6.62 -14.77
N GLU A 160 5.83 -7.66 -14.81
CA GLU A 160 6.26 -9.05 -14.68
C GLU A 160 7.19 -9.48 -15.81
N ASP A 161 6.92 -9.01 -17.04
CA ASP A 161 7.79 -9.25 -18.20
C ASP A 161 9.13 -8.52 -18.01
N ALA A 162 9.12 -7.29 -17.49
CA ALA A 162 10.33 -6.54 -17.18
C ALA A 162 11.15 -7.22 -16.07
N LEU A 163 10.51 -7.71 -15.02
CA LEU A 163 11.17 -8.46 -13.95
C LEU A 163 11.76 -9.77 -14.46
N ALA A 164 11.07 -10.49 -15.35
CA ALA A 164 11.59 -11.69 -15.98
C ALA A 164 12.78 -11.37 -16.90
N ALA A 165 12.72 -10.26 -17.65
CA ALA A 165 13.77 -9.85 -18.58
C ALA A 165 15.03 -9.32 -17.89
N PHE A 166 14.90 -8.62 -16.75
CA PHE A 166 16.03 -8.00 -16.04
C PHE A 166 16.49 -8.76 -14.78
N GLY A 167 15.71 -9.71 -14.28
CA GLY A 167 16.13 -10.63 -13.23
C GLY A 167 16.08 -10.05 -11.81
N GLU A 168 17.14 -10.25 -11.03
CA GLU A 168 17.16 -9.94 -9.61
C GLU A 168 17.37 -8.45 -9.33
N SER A 169 18.28 -7.80 -10.06
CA SER A 169 18.61 -6.39 -9.87
C SER A 169 17.43 -5.44 -10.11
N SER A 170 16.45 -5.82 -10.92
CA SER A 170 15.22 -5.03 -11.08
C SER A 170 14.34 -5.08 -9.82
N ARG A 171 14.32 -6.21 -9.10
CA ARG A 171 13.63 -6.27 -7.79
C ARG A 171 14.32 -5.39 -6.76
N GLU A 172 15.64 -5.30 -6.77
CA GLU A 172 16.38 -4.37 -5.91
C GLU A 172 16.00 -2.92 -6.20
N ALA A 173 15.96 -2.52 -7.48
CA ALA A 173 15.53 -1.18 -7.86
C ALA A 173 14.06 -0.89 -7.44
N LEU A 174 13.17 -1.89 -7.47
CA LEU A 174 11.80 -1.73 -6.98
C LEU A 174 11.74 -1.63 -5.45
N LEU A 175 12.62 -2.36 -4.75
CA LEU A 175 12.74 -2.30 -3.28
C LEU A 175 13.19 -0.90 -2.84
N ASP A 176 14.16 -0.30 -3.54
CA ASP A 176 14.56 1.10 -3.35
C ASP A 176 13.40 2.08 -3.60
N GLY A 177 12.35 1.61 -4.28
CA GLY A 177 11.12 2.35 -4.48
C GLY A 177 10.16 2.40 -3.30
N LEU A 178 10.38 1.60 -2.27
CA LEU A 178 9.78 1.78 -0.95
C LEU A 178 10.57 2.88 -0.22
N ASP A 179 10.40 4.11 -0.68
CA ASP A 179 11.14 5.28 -0.20
C ASP A 179 10.21 6.36 0.35
N ALA A 180 10.71 7.16 1.30
CA ALA A 180 9.95 8.17 2.02
C ALA A 180 9.49 9.32 1.12
N GLU A 181 10.15 9.56 -0.01
CA GLU A 181 9.80 10.61 -0.96
C GLU A 181 8.64 10.20 -1.89
N ARG A 182 8.23 8.92 -1.83
CA ARG A 182 7.18 8.35 -2.67
C ARG A 182 5.80 8.61 -2.08
N GLY A 183 4.91 9.16 -2.89
CA GLY A 183 3.51 9.34 -2.49
C GLY A 183 2.86 8.00 -2.06
N PRO A 184 1.91 8.03 -1.09
CA PRO A 184 1.27 6.83 -0.51
C PRO A 184 0.75 5.82 -1.54
N THR A 185 0.09 6.29 -2.60
CA THR A 185 -0.50 5.43 -3.63
C THR A 185 0.55 4.60 -4.37
N ASN A 186 1.68 5.21 -4.73
CA ASN A 186 2.76 4.50 -5.43
C ASN A 186 3.49 3.55 -4.48
N LEU A 187 3.70 3.96 -3.23
CA LEU A 187 4.30 3.10 -2.21
C LEU A 187 3.45 1.83 -1.99
N LEU A 188 2.14 1.99 -1.81
CA LEU A 188 1.22 0.87 -1.60
C LEU A 188 1.19 -0.11 -2.77
N ALA A 189 1.25 0.38 -4.01
CA ALA A 189 1.28 -0.48 -5.18
C ALA A 189 2.60 -1.30 -5.25
N VAL A 190 3.73 -0.73 -4.86
CA VAL A 190 5.01 -1.48 -4.74
C VAL A 190 4.93 -2.49 -3.59
N VAL A 191 4.30 -2.13 -2.46
CA VAL A 191 4.06 -3.05 -1.34
C VAL A 191 3.23 -4.27 -1.76
N GLU A 192 2.19 -4.08 -2.56
CA GLU A 192 1.36 -5.19 -3.06
C GLU A 192 2.16 -6.21 -3.87
N LEU A 193 3.11 -5.74 -4.69
CA LEU A 193 4.02 -6.61 -5.42
C LEU A 193 4.85 -7.48 -4.46
N PHE A 194 5.46 -6.87 -3.44
CA PHE A 194 6.34 -7.58 -2.51
C PHE A 194 5.61 -8.45 -1.49
N ALA A 195 4.37 -8.11 -1.14
CA ALA A 195 3.56 -8.89 -0.20
C ALA A 195 3.31 -10.33 -0.69
N THR A 196 3.32 -10.54 -2.01
CA THR A 196 3.15 -11.87 -2.64
C THR A 196 4.44 -12.46 -3.17
N ALA A 197 5.58 -11.76 -3.00
CA ALA A 197 6.87 -12.21 -3.48
C ALA A 197 7.42 -13.37 -2.62
N PRO A 198 8.21 -14.29 -3.21
CA PRO A 198 8.91 -15.30 -2.42
C PRO A 198 10.00 -14.68 -1.54
N GLU A 199 10.38 -15.40 -0.49
CA GLU A 199 11.59 -15.05 0.27
C GLU A 199 12.85 -15.07 -0.64
N PRO A 200 13.85 -14.20 -0.38
CA PRO A 200 13.96 -13.27 0.75
C PRO A 200 13.31 -11.88 0.49
N TRP A 201 12.62 -11.68 -0.64
CA TRP A 201 12.15 -10.36 -1.05
C TRP A 201 11.06 -9.79 -0.17
N ARG A 202 10.20 -10.67 0.35
CA ARG A 202 9.14 -10.29 1.27
C ARG A 202 9.72 -9.71 2.57
N SER A 203 10.65 -10.42 3.21
CA SER A 203 11.34 -9.92 4.41
C SER A 203 12.16 -8.65 4.14
N ARG A 204 12.88 -8.57 3.00
CA ARG A 204 13.59 -7.34 2.62
C ARG A 204 12.64 -6.13 2.47
N ALA A 205 11.45 -6.33 1.92
CA ALA A 205 10.44 -5.28 1.79
C ALA A 205 9.86 -4.86 3.16
N ALA A 206 9.65 -5.82 4.07
CA ALA A 206 9.23 -5.55 5.43
C ALA A 206 10.24 -4.64 6.17
N THR A 207 11.52 -5.03 6.19
CA THR A 207 12.61 -4.20 6.75
C THR A 207 12.68 -2.83 6.08
N ARG A 208 12.59 -2.78 4.74
CA ARG A 208 12.63 -1.51 4.01
C ARG A 208 11.47 -0.58 4.40
N LEU A 209 10.25 -1.09 4.58
CA LEU A 209 9.12 -0.28 5.06
C LEU A 209 9.36 0.29 6.45
N VAL A 210 9.97 -0.47 7.36
CA VAL A 210 10.36 0.02 8.69
C VAL A 210 11.39 1.14 8.57
N GLU A 211 12.36 1.03 7.66
CA GLU A 211 13.29 2.12 7.37
C GLU A 211 12.59 3.35 6.78
N THR A 212 11.69 3.17 5.80
CA THR A 212 10.91 4.25 5.21
C THR A 212 10.14 5.03 6.28
N GLU A 213 9.49 4.30 7.18
CA GLU A 213 8.74 4.86 8.30
C GLU A 213 9.62 5.74 9.19
N ARG A 214 10.82 5.25 9.56
CA ARG A 214 11.80 6.01 10.35
C ARG A 214 12.27 7.26 9.60
N THR A 215 12.51 7.16 8.30
CA THR A 215 12.92 8.30 7.47
C THR A 215 11.83 9.37 7.38
N LEU A 216 10.54 8.99 7.30
CA LEU A 216 9.42 9.95 7.29
C LEU A 216 9.36 10.80 8.57
N ARG A 217 9.80 10.25 9.70
CA ARG A 217 9.88 10.95 10.99
C ARG A 217 11.09 11.88 11.09
N GLY A 218 12.16 11.58 10.34
CA GLY A 218 13.42 12.30 10.37
C GLY A 218 13.40 13.68 9.69
N GLU A 219 14.49 14.42 9.89
CA GLU A 219 14.71 15.76 9.31
C GLU A 219 14.97 15.71 7.80
N ALA A 220 15.45 14.58 7.28
CA ALA A 220 15.68 14.38 5.85
C ALA A 220 14.37 14.54 5.05
N PHE A 221 13.30 13.85 5.47
CA PHE A 221 11.98 14.00 4.87
C PHE A 221 11.42 15.41 5.04
N ALA A 222 11.61 16.03 6.22
CA ALA A 222 11.19 17.40 6.45
C ALA A 222 11.85 18.38 5.48
N THR A 223 13.15 18.23 5.26
CA THR A 223 13.94 19.04 4.31
C THR A 223 13.42 18.87 2.89
N TYR A 224 13.26 17.61 2.44
CA TYR A 224 12.71 17.30 1.12
C TYR A 224 11.32 17.93 0.91
N MET A 225 10.39 17.70 1.82
CA MET A 225 9.02 18.19 1.69
C MET A 225 8.94 19.71 1.74
N ARG A 226 9.72 20.38 2.60
CA ARG A 226 9.81 21.85 2.60
C ARG A 226 10.32 22.38 1.26
N GLY A 227 11.32 21.74 0.68
CA GLY A 227 11.83 22.09 -0.66
C GLY A 227 10.73 22.00 -1.72
N ARG A 228 9.98 20.89 -1.73
CA ARG A 228 8.85 20.67 -2.64
C ARG A 228 7.73 21.70 -2.47
N LEU A 229 7.34 21.99 -1.23
CA LEU A 229 6.30 22.97 -0.91
C LEU A 229 6.72 24.39 -1.32
N ARG A 230 7.99 24.78 -1.07
CA ARG A 230 8.54 26.06 -1.51
C ARG A 230 8.57 26.17 -3.04
N GLU A 231 9.00 25.12 -3.73
CA GLU A 231 8.98 25.09 -5.20
C GLU A 231 7.56 25.28 -5.73
N GLN A 232 6.57 24.57 -5.17
CA GLN A 232 5.16 24.72 -5.55
C GLN A 232 4.66 26.14 -5.34
N LEU A 233 4.93 26.75 -4.18
CA LEU A 233 4.48 28.11 -3.86
C LEU A 233 5.18 29.17 -4.72
N SER A 234 6.48 29.01 -5.02
CA SER A 234 7.22 29.91 -5.91
C SER A 234 6.63 29.96 -7.32
N ARG A 235 6.10 28.83 -7.83
CA ARG A 235 5.46 28.77 -9.16
C ARG A 235 4.16 29.57 -9.23
N VAL A 236 3.52 29.81 -8.09
CA VAL A 236 2.30 30.61 -7.97
C VAL A 236 2.61 32.06 -7.55
N GLY A 237 3.89 32.42 -7.37
CA GLY A 237 4.35 33.78 -7.08
C GLY A 237 4.21 34.21 -5.62
N GLU A 238 4.12 33.26 -4.69
CA GLU A 238 4.05 33.54 -3.24
C GLU A 238 5.40 34.01 -2.68
N ASP A 239 5.37 34.90 -1.69
CA ASP A 239 6.56 35.30 -0.93
C ASP A 239 6.89 34.20 0.10
N LEU A 240 8.06 33.58 -0.06
CA LEU A 240 8.48 32.43 0.74
C LEU A 240 9.01 32.81 2.12
N ASP A 241 9.36 34.09 2.32
CA ASP A 241 9.91 34.60 3.58
C ASP A 241 8.84 35.25 4.47
N ASP A 242 7.61 35.41 3.95
CA ASP A 242 6.46 35.87 4.72
C ASP A 242 6.10 34.87 5.84
N GLU A 243 5.81 35.40 7.03
CA GLU A 243 5.53 34.60 8.23
C GLU A 243 4.33 33.65 8.05
N ALA A 244 3.27 34.11 7.35
CA ALA A 244 2.11 33.27 7.09
C ALA A 244 2.44 32.16 6.08
N THR A 245 3.30 32.43 5.09
CA THR A 245 3.80 31.40 4.17
C THR A 245 4.65 30.35 4.90
N VAL A 246 5.54 30.77 5.80
CA VAL A 246 6.33 29.84 6.62
C VAL A 246 5.43 28.95 7.48
N TYR A 247 4.43 29.54 8.14
CA TYR A 247 3.44 28.78 8.92
C TYR A 247 2.66 27.78 8.06
N ARG A 248 2.24 28.17 6.85
CA ARG A 248 1.57 27.29 5.90
C ARG A 248 2.45 26.11 5.49
N ILE A 249 3.75 26.35 5.25
CA ILE A 249 4.71 25.30 4.89
C ILE A 249 4.84 24.28 6.03
N GLU A 250 5.05 24.73 7.27
CA GLU A 250 5.18 23.79 8.41
C GLU A 250 3.88 23.04 8.70
N SER A 251 2.73 23.70 8.58
CA SER A 251 1.41 23.04 8.71
C SER A 251 1.20 21.98 7.62
N ALA A 252 1.54 22.30 6.37
CA ALA A 252 1.48 21.37 5.26
C ALA A 252 2.46 20.21 5.43
N LEU A 253 3.67 20.46 5.95
CA LEU A 253 4.63 19.41 6.28
C LEU A 253 4.06 18.41 7.29
N ALA A 254 3.44 18.89 8.37
CA ALA A 254 2.83 18.02 9.38
C ALA A 254 1.70 17.17 8.78
N ILE A 255 0.84 17.76 7.94
CA ILE A 255 -0.25 17.05 7.26
C ILE A 255 0.31 15.98 6.30
N ASN A 256 1.31 16.33 5.49
CA ASN A 256 1.93 15.39 4.56
C ASN A 256 2.63 14.25 5.29
N ARG A 257 3.40 14.55 6.35
CA ARG A 257 4.04 13.51 7.17
C ARG A 257 3.02 12.50 7.68
N ARG A 258 1.90 12.97 8.24
CA ARG A 258 0.81 12.09 8.70
C ARG A 258 0.24 11.25 7.56
N GLN A 259 -0.08 11.85 6.41
CA GLN A 259 -0.62 11.10 5.26
C GLN A 259 0.36 10.05 4.72
N PHE A 260 1.66 10.35 4.70
CA PHE A 260 2.68 9.39 4.29
C PHE A 260 2.84 8.26 5.30
N LEU A 261 2.83 8.55 6.60
CA LEU A 261 2.83 7.53 7.66
C LEU A 261 1.60 6.63 7.58
N GLU A 262 0.41 7.19 7.31
CA GLU A 262 -0.81 6.40 7.08
C GLU A 262 -0.64 5.42 5.90
N GLY A 263 -0.04 5.88 4.81
CA GLY A 263 0.30 5.03 3.65
C GLY A 263 1.27 3.91 4.00
N VAL A 264 2.32 4.22 4.77
CA VAL A 264 3.30 3.23 5.21
C VAL A 264 2.70 2.20 6.17
N PHE A 265 1.87 2.61 7.12
CA PHE A 265 1.17 1.67 8.01
C PHE A 265 0.18 0.77 7.27
N ALA A 266 -0.55 1.30 6.29
CA ALA A 266 -1.38 0.49 5.41
C ALA A 266 -0.54 -0.53 4.60
N GLY A 267 0.72 -0.19 4.27
CA GLY A 267 1.69 -1.12 3.71
C GLY A 267 2.14 -2.18 4.71
N MET A 268 2.58 -1.75 5.90
CA MET A 268 3.04 -2.61 7.00
C MET A 268 2.01 -3.65 7.42
N ARG A 269 0.70 -3.34 7.35
CA ARG A 269 -0.36 -4.32 7.61
C ARG A 269 -0.24 -5.60 6.77
N ARG A 270 0.31 -5.52 5.54
CA ARG A 270 0.52 -6.71 4.68
C ARG A 270 1.72 -7.57 5.10
N PHE A 271 2.55 -7.05 5.99
CA PHE A 271 3.75 -7.67 6.51
C PHE A 271 3.72 -7.76 8.04
N CYS A 272 2.55 -7.64 8.68
CA CYS A 272 2.48 -7.56 10.14
C CYS A 272 2.87 -8.88 10.84
N ASP A 273 2.93 -9.99 10.10
CA ASP A 273 3.48 -11.27 10.55
C ASP A 273 5.02 -11.28 10.58
N ASP A 274 5.68 -10.31 9.95
CA ASP A 274 7.10 -10.06 10.12
C ASP A 274 7.36 -9.43 11.49
N ALA A 275 8.29 -10.00 12.25
CA ALA A 275 8.55 -9.58 13.63
C ALA A 275 9.03 -8.13 13.73
N GLU A 276 9.85 -7.64 12.79
CA GLU A 276 10.36 -6.27 12.82
C GLU A 276 9.23 -5.26 12.59
N VAL A 277 8.30 -5.60 11.69
CA VAL A 277 7.13 -4.77 11.41
C VAL A 277 6.18 -4.77 12.61
N ALA A 278 5.89 -5.93 13.20
CA ALA A 278 5.04 -6.02 14.40
C ALA A 278 5.62 -5.21 15.57
N ASP A 279 6.91 -5.39 15.87
CA ASP A 279 7.62 -4.63 16.90
C ASP A 279 7.50 -3.12 16.65
N ARG A 280 7.67 -2.70 15.40
CA ARG A 280 7.58 -1.27 15.02
C ARG A 280 6.17 -0.71 15.18
N LEU A 281 5.14 -1.48 14.82
CA LEU A 281 3.73 -1.08 14.96
C LEU A 281 3.34 -0.94 16.43
N VAL A 282 3.76 -1.87 17.29
CA VAL A 282 3.55 -1.76 18.74
C VAL A 282 4.25 -0.51 19.29
N ALA A 283 5.52 -0.29 18.93
CA ALA A 283 6.26 0.89 19.35
C ALA A 283 5.58 2.21 18.91
N ALA A 284 5.01 2.27 17.69
CA ALA A 284 4.26 3.43 17.23
C ALA A 284 2.92 3.63 17.96
N ALA A 285 2.28 2.54 18.40
CA ALA A 285 1.03 2.61 19.16
C ALA A 285 1.24 3.09 20.60
N THR A 286 2.36 2.72 21.21
CA THR A 286 2.69 2.99 22.61
C THR A 286 3.45 4.30 22.83
N ASP A 287 3.88 4.97 21.76
CA ASP A 287 4.58 6.25 21.85
C ASP A 287 3.59 7.39 22.16
N ASP A 288 3.71 8.00 23.33
CA ASP A 288 2.82 9.08 23.78
C ASP A 288 3.11 10.43 23.11
N ASP A 289 4.29 10.59 22.50
CA ASP A 289 4.63 11.79 21.72
C ASP A 289 3.97 11.75 20.32
N GLU A 290 3.43 10.60 19.92
CA GLU A 290 2.76 10.42 18.64
C GLU A 290 1.31 10.93 18.65
N ALA A 291 0.90 11.51 17.52
CA ALA A 291 -0.48 11.92 17.33
C ALA A 291 -1.45 10.73 17.44
N GLU A 292 -2.64 10.96 18.01
CA GLU A 292 -3.68 9.93 18.18
C GLU A 292 -3.92 9.12 16.90
N ASP A 293 -4.08 9.78 15.75
CA ASP A 293 -4.35 9.12 14.48
C ASP A 293 -3.21 8.17 14.06
N VAL A 294 -1.95 8.52 14.34
CA VAL A 294 -0.79 7.67 14.03
C VAL A 294 -0.82 6.42 14.90
N ARG A 295 -1.06 6.57 16.21
CA ARG A 295 -1.16 5.46 17.17
C ARG A 295 -2.31 4.51 16.81
N VAL A 296 -3.47 5.06 16.47
CA VAL A 296 -4.64 4.28 16.01
C VAL A 296 -4.32 3.51 14.73
N ARG A 297 -3.67 4.14 13.75
CA ARG A 297 -3.31 3.49 12.49
C ARG A 297 -2.29 2.37 12.67
N ALA A 298 -1.35 2.54 13.59
CA ALA A 298 -0.42 1.49 13.95
C ALA A 298 -1.14 0.28 14.57
N LEU A 299 -2.07 0.51 15.50
CA LEU A 299 -2.90 -0.56 16.07
C LEU A 299 -3.77 -1.24 15.01
N GLN A 300 -4.37 -0.48 14.08
CA GLN A 300 -5.14 -1.04 12.96
C GLN A 300 -4.28 -1.91 12.04
N ALA A 301 -3.03 -1.50 11.79
CA ALA A 301 -2.09 -2.27 10.98
C ALA A 301 -1.60 -3.55 11.68
N LEU A 302 -1.70 -3.63 13.01
CA LEU A 302 -1.36 -4.81 13.82
C LEU A 302 -2.48 -5.86 13.88
N GLU A 303 -3.66 -5.59 13.30
CA GLU A 303 -4.80 -6.51 13.30
C GLU A 303 -4.43 -7.90 12.75
N GLY A 304 -4.69 -8.94 13.54
CA GLY A 304 -4.38 -10.34 13.23
C GLY A 304 -2.91 -10.73 13.46
N CYS A 305 -2.10 -9.80 13.95
CA CYS A 305 -0.65 -9.94 14.06
C CYS A 305 -0.10 -9.58 15.45
N ALA A 306 -0.95 -9.22 16.41
CA ALA A 306 -0.52 -9.10 17.80
C ALA A 306 0.02 -10.45 18.28
N ARG A 307 1.11 -10.43 19.07
CA ARG A 307 1.79 -11.62 19.58
C ARG A 307 1.72 -11.67 21.10
N SER A 308 2.01 -12.83 21.66
CA SER A 308 2.12 -13.03 23.11
C SER A 308 3.07 -12.03 23.77
N GLY A 309 4.17 -11.66 23.11
CA GLY A 309 5.13 -10.66 23.62
C GLY A 309 4.55 -9.24 23.79
N ASP A 310 3.49 -8.91 23.06
CA ASP A 310 2.92 -7.56 22.99
C ASP A 310 1.86 -7.32 24.09
N VAL A 311 1.42 -8.36 24.80
CA VAL A 311 0.31 -8.32 25.77
C VAL A 311 0.50 -7.26 26.85
N ASP A 312 1.69 -7.15 27.43
CA ASP A 312 1.91 -6.23 28.55
C ASP A 312 1.80 -4.77 28.08
N ALA A 313 2.43 -4.45 26.95
CA ALA A 313 2.35 -3.13 26.33
C ALA A 313 0.91 -2.78 25.91
N LEU A 314 0.16 -3.74 25.35
CA LEU A 314 -1.23 -3.54 24.97
C LEU A 314 -2.17 -3.40 26.18
N LEU A 315 -1.91 -4.12 27.28
CA LEU A 315 -2.66 -3.95 28.54
C LEU A 315 -2.36 -2.58 29.16
N GLU A 316 -1.10 -2.18 29.24
CA GLU A 316 -0.74 -0.84 29.72
C GLU A 316 -1.44 0.24 28.91
N LEU A 317 -1.38 0.14 27.58
CA LEU A 317 -2.03 1.08 26.67
C LEU A 317 -3.56 1.08 26.81
N ALA A 318 -4.19 -0.09 26.91
CA ALA A 318 -5.65 -0.23 27.02
C ALA A 318 -6.21 0.33 28.33
N PHE A 319 -5.42 0.27 29.41
CA PHE A 319 -5.80 0.78 30.73
C PHE A 319 -5.27 2.19 31.03
N ASP A 320 -4.50 2.80 30.13
CA ASP A 320 -3.99 4.16 30.31
C ASP A 320 -5.12 5.20 30.21
N GLY A 321 -5.44 5.83 31.34
CA GLY A 321 -6.44 6.89 31.43
C GLY A 321 -6.07 8.18 30.71
N THR A 322 -4.80 8.37 30.33
CA THR A 322 -4.32 9.56 29.62
C THR A 322 -4.35 9.43 28.11
N ALA A 323 -4.27 8.21 27.58
CA ALA A 323 -4.44 7.92 26.16
C ALA A 323 -5.82 8.39 25.61
N ALA A 324 -5.90 8.59 24.30
CA ALA A 324 -7.19 8.83 23.64
C ALA A 324 -8.07 7.57 23.67
N ALA A 325 -9.39 7.76 23.70
CA ALA A 325 -10.34 6.64 23.76
C ALA A 325 -10.19 5.66 22.59
N ARG A 326 -9.97 6.18 21.38
CA ARG A 326 -9.78 5.33 20.19
C ARG A 326 -8.53 4.46 20.30
N VAL A 327 -7.43 4.99 20.84
CA VAL A 327 -6.18 4.23 21.02
C VAL A 327 -6.41 3.07 21.97
N ARG A 328 -7.03 3.32 23.14
CA ARG A 328 -7.40 2.26 24.08
C ARG A 328 -8.33 1.22 23.47
N ASP A 329 -9.36 1.66 22.76
CA ASP A 329 -10.36 0.75 22.19
C ASP A 329 -9.70 -0.22 21.19
N TYR A 330 -8.82 0.29 20.32
CA TYR A 330 -8.04 -0.55 19.42
C TYR A 330 -7.00 -1.42 20.15
N ALA A 331 -6.42 -0.97 21.26
CA ALA A 331 -5.56 -1.83 22.09
C ALA A 331 -6.35 -3.00 22.70
N PHE A 332 -7.57 -2.75 23.17
CA PHE A 332 -8.51 -3.81 23.58
C PHE A 332 -8.87 -4.75 22.42
N ASP A 333 -9.04 -4.24 21.19
CA ASP A 333 -9.29 -5.08 20.01
C ASP A 333 -8.09 -5.99 19.71
N ARG A 334 -6.86 -5.48 19.80
CA ARG A 334 -5.63 -6.29 19.64
C ARG A 334 -5.50 -7.33 20.75
N LEU A 335 -5.83 -6.98 21.99
CA LEU A 335 -5.91 -7.96 23.09
C LEU A 335 -6.97 -9.03 22.83
N ALA A 336 -8.09 -8.69 22.18
CA ALA A 336 -9.16 -9.62 21.86
C ALA A 336 -8.72 -10.77 20.95
N GLU A 337 -7.72 -10.52 20.10
CA GLU A 337 -7.14 -11.49 19.17
C GLU A 337 -6.19 -12.50 19.86
N LEU A 338 -5.77 -12.23 21.11
CA LEU A 338 -4.81 -13.04 21.85
C LEU A 338 -5.49 -13.99 22.84
N ASP A 339 -5.12 -15.27 22.77
CA ASP A 339 -5.54 -16.32 23.71
C ASP A 339 -4.51 -16.50 24.84
N GLU A 340 -4.43 -15.51 25.73
CA GLU A 340 -3.43 -15.43 26.79
C GLU A 340 -4.10 -15.39 28.18
N PRO A 341 -3.89 -16.40 29.05
CA PRO A 341 -4.57 -16.51 30.35
C PRO A 341 -4.36 -15.28 31.25
N ARG A 342 -3.18 -14.65 31.17
CA ARG A 342 -2.85 -13.43 31.92
C ARG A 342 -3.74 -12.23 31.57
N ILE A 343 -4.29 -12.18 30.36
CA ILE A 343 -5.27 -11.16 29.99
C ILE A 343 -6.52 -11.33 30.86
N ALA A 344 -7.09 -12.54 30.92
CA ALA A 344 -8.27 -12.82 31.74
C ALA A 344 -8.00 -12.56 33.23
N GLU A 345 -6.82 -12.91 33.74
CA GLU A 345 -6.43 -12.62 35.12
C GLU A 345 -6.44 -11.11 35.42
N ARG A 346 -5.86 -10.30 34.53
CA ARG A 346 -5.86 -8.84 34.65
C ARG A 346 -7.28 -8.30 34.59
N LEU A 347 -8.10 -8.72 33.62
CA LEU A 347 -9.47 -8.25 33.46
C LEU A 347 -10.33 -8.55 34.70
N TRP A 348 -10.20 -9.74 35.30
CA TRP A 348 -10.90 -10.08 36.55
C TRP A 348 -10.50 -9.19 37.73
N ARG A 349 -9.24 -8.75 37.77
CA ARG A 349 -8.72 -7.89 38.82
C ARG A 349 -9.24 -6.46 38.70
N GLU A 350 -9.33 -5.95 37.47
CA GLU A 350 -9.69 -4.55 37.22
C GLU A 350 -11.21 -4.33 37.10
N LEU A 351 -12.00 -5.33 36.69
CA LEU A 351 -13.44 -5.19 36.45
C LEU A 351 -14.22 -4.53 37.62
N PRO A 352 -13.97 -4.87 38.91
CA PRO A 352 -14.71 -4.27 40.03
C PRO A 352 -14.52 -2.76 40.17
N ASP A 353 -13.34 -2.25 39.80
CA ASP A 353 -12.94 -0.85 40.00
C ASP A 353 -12.87 -0.06 38.68
N ALA A 354 -13.22 -0.69 37.55
CA ALA A 354 -13.06 -0.13 36.21
C ALA A 354 -13.87 1.16 35.97
N ASP A 355 -14.87 1.44 36.80
CA ASP A 355 -15.70 2.63 36.73
C ASP A 355 -15.28 3.78 37.67
N ALA A 356 -14.33 3.53 38.57
CA ALA A 356 -13.83 4.53 39.52
C ALA A 356 -12.89 5.57 38.87
N GLY A 357 -12.51 5.36 37.60
CA GLY A 357 -11.60 6.21 36.84
C GLY A 357 -12.29 7.22 35.91
N PRO A 358 -11.52 8.11 35.25
CA PRO A 358 -12.05 9.14 34.34
C PRO A 358 -12.78 8.58 33.11
N LEU A 359 -12.62 7.29 32.84
CA LEU A 359 -13.26 6.58 31.74
C LEU A 359 -14.61 5.97 32.13
N GLY A 360 -14.89 5.86 33.44
CA GLY A 360 -16.12 5.37 34.01
C GLY A 360 -16.63 4.08 33.36
N TRP A 361 -17.90 4.10 32.99
CA TRP A 361 -18.60 2.96 32.40
C TRP A 361 -17.97 2.45 31.09
N ARG A 362 -17.27 3.29 30.30
CA ARG A 362 -16.69 2.84 29.02
C ARG A 362 -15.54 1.85 29.24
N LEU A 363 -14.69 2.08 30.24
CA LEU A 363 -13.61 1.14 30.56
C LEU A 363 -14.21 -0.17 31.08
N ARG A 364 -15.16 -0.09 32.01
CA ARG A 364 -15.89 -1.27 32.53
C ARG A 364 -16.50 -2.08 31.39
N TRP A 365 -17.17 -1.42 30.43
CA TRP A 365 -17.73 -2.06 29.23
C TRP A 365 -16.68 -2.82 28.43
N ARG A 366 -15.54 -2.18 28.10
CA ARG A 366 -14.48 -2.84 27.32
C ARG A 366 -13.86 -4.01 28.08
N VAL A 367 -13.59 -3.86 29.38
CA VAL A 367 -13.06 -4.93 30.25
C VAL A 367 -14.04 -6.10 30.32
N GLY A 368 -15.31 -5.83 30.61
CA GLY A 368 -16.35 -6.85 30.73
C GLY A 368 -16.61 -7.59 29.42
N ALA A 369 -16.69 -6.86 28.29
CA ALA A 369 -16.90 -7.46 26.98
C ALA A 369 -15.70 -8.35 26.58
N LEU A 370 -14.48 -7.90 26.83
CA LEU A 370 -13.26 -8.66 26.54
C LEU A 370 -13.15 -9.91 27.43
N LEU A 371 -13.56 -9.80 28.69
CA LEU A 371 -13.58 -10.91 29.63
C LEU A 371 -14.60 -11.97 29.23
N LEU A 372 -15.81 -11.56 28.85
CA LEU A 372 -16.87 -12.47 28.39
C LEU A 372 -16.50 -13.23 27.11
N LEU A 373 -15.60 -12.70 26.28
CA LEU A 373 -15.03 -13.43 25.13
C LEU A 373 -14.12 -14.59 25.53
N ARG A 374 -13.65 -14.65 26.78
CA ARG A 374 -12.60 -15.58 27.26
C ARG A 374 -13.09 -16.61 28.27
N VAL A 375 -14.32 -16.47 28.74
CA VAL A 375 -14.85 -17.31 29.82
C VAL A 375 -15.99 -18.17 29.31
N ASP A 376 -16.15 -19.34 29.93
CA ASP A 376 -17.30 -20.21 29.68
C ASP A 376 -18.52 -19.81 30.52
N ALA A 377 -19.63 -20.52 30.33
CA ALA A 377 -20.88 -20.27 31.04
C ALA A 377 -20.77 -20.43 32.57
N SER A 378 -19.77 -21.17 33.08
CA SER A 378 -19.57 -21.35 34.52
C SER A 378 -19.09 -20.07 35.21
N ALA A 379 -18.51 -19.13 34.46
CA ALA A 379 -18.03 -17.87 34.98
C ALA A 379 -19.11 -16.79 35.12
N ILE A 380 -20.31 -16.99 34.59
CA ILE A 380 -21.40 -16.00 34.60
C ILE A 380 -21.76 -15.51 36.02
N PRO A 381 -21.93 -16.40 37.03
CA PRO A 381 -22.20 -15.93 38.39
C PRO A 381 -21.08 -15.06 38.95
N ARG A 382 -19.82 -15.42 38.67
CA ARG A 382 -18.65 -14.64 39.07
C ARG A 382 -18.60 -13.29 38.35
N PHE A 383 -18.93 -13.27 37.07
CA PHE A 383 -18.97 -12.05 36.26
C PHE A 383 -19.98 -11.06 36.84
N PHE A 384 -21.22 -11.51 37.08
CA PHE A 384 -22.21 -10.67 37.73
C PHE A 384 -21.73 -10.20 39.09
N ALA A 385 -21.21 -11.09 39.94
CA ALA A 385 -20.72 -10.70 41.27
C ALA A 385 -19.57 -9.66 41.25
N ALA A 386 -18.79 -9.60 40.16
CA ALA A 386 -17.70 -8.64 40.01
C ALA A 386 -18.15 -7.24 39.55
N LEU A 387 -19.36 -7.11 38.99
CA LEU A 387 -19.90 -5.81 38.59
C LEU A 387 -20.29 -4.98 39.84
N PRO A 388 -20.16 -3.64 39.84
CA PRO A 388 -20.59 -2.79 40.97
C PRO A 388 -22.09 -2.86 41.30
N ASP A 389 -22.44 -3.05 42.58
CA ASP A 389 -23.83 -3.19 43.05
C ASP A 389 -24.70 -1.95 42.81
N ASP A 390 -24.15 -0.76 43.05
CA ASP A 390 -24.83 0.52 42.88
C ASP A 390 -24.43 1.24 41.57
N GLY A 391 -23.87 0.50 40.62
CA GLY A 391 -23.35 1.06 39.37
C GLY A 391 -24.41 1.72 38.49
N GLU A 392 -24.03 2.81 37.83
CA GLU A 392 -24.73 3.37 36.68
C GLU A 392 -24.17 2.71 35.41
N TYR A 393 -25.04 2.05 34.64
CA TYR A 393 -24.66 1.29 33.45
C TYR A 393 -25.30 1.91 32.21
N ALA A 394 -24.49 2.17 31.19
CA ALA A 394 -25.01 2.64 29.91
C ALA A 394 -25.76 1.50 29.19
N ARG A 395 -26.71 1.85 28.33
CA ARG A 395 -27.45 0.87 27.53
C ARG A 395 -26.52 0.00 26.69
N GLU A 396 -25.55 0.60 25.98
CA GLU A 396 -24.62 -0.12 25.11
C GLU A 396 -23.74 -1.11 25.87
N GLU A 397 -23.41 -0.79 27.12
CA GLU A 397 -22.66 -1.68 28.00
C GLU A 397 -23.45 -2.96 28.29
N LEU A 398 -24.68 -2.81 28.79
CA LEU A 398 -25.52 -3.96 29.16
C LEU A 398 -25.93 -4.77 27.93
N THR A 399 -26.24 -4.10 26.81
CA THR A 399 -26.49 -4.77 25.53
C THR A 399 -25.27 -5.58 25.07
N GLY A 400 -24.08 -4.98 25.13
CA GLY A 400 -22.85 -5.68 24.76
C GLY A 400 -22.58 -6.92 25.62
N TYR A 401 -22.82 -6.85 26.93
CA TYR A 401 -22.71 -8.04 27.79
C TYR A 401 -23.76 -9.09 27.44
N ALA A 402 -25.01 -8.68 27.21
CA ALA A 402 -26.11 -9.57 26.87
C ALA A 402 -25.84 -10.33 25.56
N GLU A 403 -25.39 -9.64 24.52
CA GLU A 403 -25.02 -10.23 23.23
C GLU A 403 -23.92 -11.29 23.39
N ARG A 404 -22.89 -11.02 24.20
CA ARG A 404 -21.83 -12.00 24.46
C ARG A 404 -22.33 -13.20 25.23
N LEU A 405 -23.17 -13.00 26.25
CA LEU A 405 -23.70 -14.10 27.05
C LEU A 405 -24.68 -14.98 26.25
N ALA A 406 -25.42 -14.41 25.32
CA ALA A 406 -26.35 -15.13 24.46
C ALA A 406 -25.66 -16.18 23.55
N THR A 407 -24.36 -16.00 23.23
CA THR A 407 -23.61 -16.93 22.37
C THR A 407 -22.96 -18.09 23.13
N LEU A 408 -22.97 -18.10 24.47
CA LEU A 408 -22.32 -19.12 25.31
C LEU A 408 -23.13 -20.42 25.51
N GLY A 409 -24.24 -20.58 24.77
CA GLY A 409 -25.00 -21.83 24.70
C GLY A 409 -25.96 -22.10 25.87
N ALA A 410 -26.40 -23.35 25.99
CA ALA A 410 -27.52 -23.73 26.87
C ALA A 410 -27.24 -23.56 28.37
N GLU A 411 -25.98 -23.68 28.80
CA GLU A 411 -25.57 -23.43 30.18
C GLU A 411 -25.71 -21.96 30.55
N ALA A 412 -25.30 -21.06 29.65
CA ALA A 412 -25.46 -19.64 29.84
C ALA A 412 -26.93 -19.25 29.88
N GLN A 413 -27.77 -19.81 29.00
CA GLN A 413 -29.21 -19.58 29.04
C GLN A 413 -29.84 -20.00 30.39
N ARG A 414 -29.38 -21.09 31.00
CA ARG A 414 -29.85 -21.48 32.35
C ARG A 414 -29.47 -20.43 33.39
N ALA A 415 -28.21 -20.02 33.43
CA ALA A 415 -27.74 -18.98 34.34
C ALA A 415 -28.48 -17.64 34.14
N LEU A 416 -28.77 -17.27 32.89
CA LEU A 416 -29.53 -16.07 32.56
C LEU A 416 -30.99 -16.14 33.01
N ARG A 417 -31.66 -17.30 32.89
CA ARG A 417 -33.03 -17.46 33.42
C ARG A 417 -33.08 -17.31 34.94
N ASP A 418 -32.06 -17.80 35.65
CA ASP A 418 -31.94 -17.59 37.08
C ASP A 418 -31.68 -16.10 37.40
N ALA A 419 -30.89 -15.42 36.57
CA ALA A 419 -30.57 -14.00 36.69
C ALA A 419 -31.77 -13.05 36.54
N ILE A 420 -32.87 -13.47 35.88
CA ILE A 420 -34.15 -12.71 35.84
C ILE A 420 -34.69 -12.43 37.25
N ARG A 421 -34.38 -13.29 38.22
CA ARG A 421 -34.83 -13.16 39.62
C ARG A 421 -33.83 -12.39 40.50
N SER A 422 -32.76 -11.87 39.93
CA SER A 422 -31.75 -11.11 40.67
C SER A 422 -32.34 -9.85 41.30
N GLU A 423 -31.92 -9.51 42.51
CA GLU A 423 -32.28 -8.22 43.14
C GLU A 423 -31.62 -7.03 42.44
N ARG A 424 -30.56 -7.29 41.67
CA ARG A 424 -29.75 -6.28 40.98
C ARG A 424 -30.39 -5.96 39.63
N TRP A 425 -30.79 -4.71 39.45
CA TRP A 425 -31.56 -4.26 38.27
C TRP A 425 -30.83 -4.56 36.95
N PHE A 426 -29.53 -4.27 36.87
CA PHE A 426 -28.74 -4.44 35.65
C PHE A 426 -28.54 -5.91 35.28
N VAL A 427 -28.44 -6.81 36.26
CA VAL A 427 -28.36 -8.26 36.02
C VAL A 427 -29.64 -8.76 35.36
N ARG A 428 -30.80 -8.27 35.80
CA ARG A 428 -32.10 -8.57 35.17
C ARG A 428 -32.19 -8.01 33.77
N VAL A 429 -31.69 -6.79 33.55
CA VAL A 429 -31.66 -6.17 32.21
C VAL A 429 -30.76 -6.96 31.25
N ILE A 430 -29.55 -7.34 31.65
CA ILE A 430 -28.67 -8.20 30.84
C ILE A 430 -29.39 -9.51 30.47
N ALA A 431 -30.05 -10.15 31.44
CA ALA A 431 -30.81 -11.37 31.21
C ALA A 431 -31.97 -11.17 30.22
N LEU A 432 -32.74 -10.08 30.37
CA LEU A 432 -33.83 -9.72 29.48
C LEU A 432 -33.36 -9.48 28.05
N LEU A 433 -32.21 -8.82 27.87
CA LEU A 433 -31.62 -8.54 26.57
C LEU A 433 -31.05 -9.80 25.90
N ALA A 434 -30.50 -10.73 26.68
CA ALA A 434 -29.87 -11.95 26.17
C ALA A 434 -30.86 -13.09 25.87
N LEU A 435 -32.03 -13.10 26.52
CA LEU A 435 -33.04 -14.15 26.39
C LEU A 435 -34.18 -13.76 25.43
N PRO A 436 -34.90 -14.75 24.88
CA PRO A 436 -36.16 -14.51 24.17
C PRO A 436 -37.16 -13.73 25.04
N LEU A 437 -37.97 -12.87 24.41
CA LEU A 437 -38.90 -11.96 25.11
C LEU A 437 -39.89 -12.70 26.02
N GLU A 438 -40.30 -13.90 25.65
CA GLU A 438 -41.30 -14.67 26.40
C GLU A 438 -40.79 -15.04 27.81
N GLU A 439 -39.48 -15.24 27.94
CA GLU A 439 -38.82 -15.55 29.23
C GLU A 439 -38.87 -14.35 30.20
N GLY A 440 -38.97 -13.13 29.65
CA GLY A 440 -39.03 -11.88 30.40
C GLY A 440 -40.43 -11.41 30.81
N ALA A 441 -41.49 -12.09 30.38
CA ALA A 441 -42.87 -11.61 30.51
C ALA A 441 -43.29 -11.31 31.96
N SER A 442 -42.74 -12.02 32.95
CA SER A 442 -43.03 -11.77 34.36
C SER A 442 -42.53 -10.41 34.86
N LEU A 443 -41.55 -9.81 34.18
CA LEU A 443 -40.99 -8.50 34.51
C LEU A 443 -41.67 -7.35 33.76
N ALA A 444 -42.70 -7.60 32.95
CA ALA A 444 -43.36 -6.55 32.18
C ALA A 444 -43.85 -5.39 33.07
N ASN A 445 -44.34 -5.66 34.29
CA ASN A 445 -44.82 -4.61 35.21
C ASN A 445 -43.75 -4.11 36.19
N ASP A 446 -42.47 -4.44 35.97
CA ASP A 446 -41.38 -4.03 36.86
C ASP A 446 -41.06 -2.54 36.70
N THR A 447 -41.23 -1.78 37.77
CA THR A 447 -41.03 -0.32 37.79
C THR A 447 -39.64 0.09 38.30
N ALA A 448 -38.72 -0.85 38.50
CA ALA A 448 -37.37 -0.51 38.92
C ALA A 448 -36.69 0.37 37.85
N PRO A 449 -36.12 1.52 38.24
CA PRO A 449 -35.55 2.46 37.29
C PRO A 449 -34.25 1.93 36.69
N LEU A 450 -34.06 2.20 35.40
CA LEU A 450 -32.78 2.04 34.72
C LEU A 450 -31.86 3.20 35.13
N ARG A 451 -30.58 2.91 35.40
CA ARG A 451 -29.61 3.92 35.85
C ARG A 451 -28.41 3.94 34.93
N GLY A 452 -28.08 5.11 34.38
CA GLY A 452 -26.96 5.33 33.48
C GLY A 452 -27.38 6.03 32.20
N ALA A 453 -26.47 6.08 31.22
CA ALA A 453 -26.67 6.82 29.98
C ALA A 453 -27.45 6.01 28.92
N HIS A 454 -28.13 6.72 28.01
CA HIS A 454 -28.69 6.22 26.75
C HIS A 454 -29.80 5.18 26.88
N TRP A 455 -30.57 5.24 27.95
CA TRP A 455 -31.70 4.33 28.14
C TRP A 455 -32.94 4.74 27.36
N GLU A 456 -33.04 6.00 26.91
CA GLU A 456 -34.19 6.51 26.19
C GLU A 456 -34.53 5.66 24.93
N PRO A 457 -35.82 5.36 24.69
CA PRO A 457 -37.01 5.80 25.43
C PRO A 457 -37.36 4.97 26.68
N TRP A 458 -36.56 3.97 27.07
CA TRP A 458 -36.84 3.10 28.20
C TRP A 458 -36.43 3.74 29.53
N ALA A 459 -37.29 3.65 30.55
CA ALA A 459 -37.02 4.21 31.87
C ALA A 459 -36.98 3.14 32.97
N THR A 460 -37.57 1.97 32.72
CA THR A 460 -37.75 0.90 33.70
C THR A 460 -37.38 -0.47 33.14
N ILE A 461 -37.13 -1.44 34.02
CA ILE A 461 -36.96 -2.86 33.62
C ILE A 461 -38.18 -3.36 32.82
N GLY A 462 -39.38 -2.95 33.20
CA GLY A 462 -40.61 -3.31 32.49
C GLY A 462 -40.66 -2.79 31.06
N ASP A 463 -40.03 -1.64 30.76
CA ASP A 463 -39.91 -1.14 29.39
C ASP A 463 -39.02 -2.05 28.55
N VAL A 464 -37.89 -2.50 29.10
CA VAL A 464 -36.98 -3.46 28.44
C VAL A 464 -37.67 -4.82 28.23
N ALA A 465 -38.50 -5.26 29.17
CA ALA A 465 -39.26 -6.51 29.04
C ALA A 465 -40.38 -6.44 27.98
N ARG A 466 -40.85 -5.24 27.64
CA ARG A 466 -41.87 -4.98 26.60
C ARG A 466 -41.30 -4.56 25.25
N ARG A 467 -39.97 -4.50 25.11
CA ARG A 467 -39.33 -3.97 23.91
C ARG A 467 -39.79 -4.68 22.64
N ASP A 468 -39.91 -3.93 21.56
CA ASP A 468 -40.11 -4.49 20.23
C ASP A 468 -38.75 -4.93 19.67
N PRO A 469 -38.56 -6.22 19.29
CA PRO A 469 -37.31 -6.69 18.68
C PRO A 469 -36.94 -5.95 17.39
N VAL A 470 -37.90 -5.28 16.75
CA VAL A 470 -37.73 -4.57 15.48
C VAL A 470 -37.12 -3.17 15.69
N GLU A 471 -37.32 -2.55 16.86
CA GLU A 471 -36.74 -1.23 17.20
C GLU A 471 -35.27 -1.30 17.65
N GLU A 472 -34.71 -2.52 17.82
CA GLU A 472 -33.31 -2.75 18.25
C GLU A 472 -32.28 -2.85 17.09
N ARG A 473 -32.70 -2.74 15.82
CA ARG A 473 -31.80 -2.86 14.65
C ARG A 473 -31.40 -1.53 14.00
#